data_AF-A0A5M5BT87-F1
#
_entry.id   AF-A0A5M5BT87-F1
#
_cell.length_a   1.000
_cell.length_b   1.000
_cell.length_c   1.000
_cell.angle_alpha   90.00
_cell.angle_beta   90.00
_cell.angle_gamma   90.00
#
_symmetry.space_group_name_H-M   'P 1'
#
loop_
_entity.id
_entity.type
_entity.pdbx_description
1 polymer ?
#
loop_
_entity_poly.entity_id
_entity_poly.type
_entity_poly.pdbx_seq_one_letter_code
_entity_poly.pdbx_strand_id
1 'polypeptide(L)'
;MKIYHKFLLYQNKLLKPYVRILLGLIEALTYLASLSLIVGVVYEHGFPLSIDEVANLQTLYKTVWIIFLIDVTLHISLEYRNTKKQYRRLAWILSGLLYLTLVPVIFHRPEEEGAILHIWEFLHGKFYHLLLLLVLSFLNLSNGLVRLLGRRTNPSLILAVSFMAIILIGAGLLMLPRCTVNGITWVDSLFTATSAVCVTGLVPVDVSTTFTTSGLVVIILLIQIGGLGVMTLTSFFAMFFMGNTSIYNQLVVRDMVSSNSLGSLLSTLLYILGFTLVIEGIGMVSIWFSIHGTLGMTLEGELGFAAFHSISAFCNAGFSTLSGNLGNPMVMTNHNWLFITVSLLIIFGGIGFPILVNFKDIVLYHLRRFWKLIRTRKLDRHKMQHLYNLNTKIVLIMTFLLLLIGTLAIAAFEWNGSFAGMPVADKW
;
A
#
# COMPACT_ATOMS: atom_id res chain seq x y z
N MET A 1 31.39 45.42 11.21
CA MET A 1 30.75 44.76 10.04
C MET A 1 31.71 44.13 9.02
N LYS A 2 32.94 44.62 8.78
CA LYS A 2 33.82 44.08 7.70
C LYS A 2 34.50 42.72 7.98
N ILE A 3 34.80 42.37 9.24
CA ILE A 3 35.51 41.12 9.59
C ILE A 3 34.58 39.90 9.52
N TYR A 4 33.38 40.01 10.09
CA TYR A 4 32.35 38.97 10.01
C TYR A 4 31.98 38.63 8.57
N HIS A 5 31.93 39.62 7.68
CA HIS A 5 31.63 39.41 6.27
C HIS A 5 32.77 38.67 5.54
N LYS A 6 34.04 38.99 5.85
CA LYS A 6 35.21 38.25 5.34
C LYS A 6 35.27 36.81 5.86
N PHE A 7 34.94 36.58 7.13
CA PHE A 7 34.90 35.23 7.72
C PHE A 7 33.80 34.36 7.10
N LEU A 8 32.60 34.92 6.89
CA LEU A 8 31.48 34.26 6.19
C LEU A 8 31.81 33.95 4.72
N LEU A 9 32.52 34.85 4.03
CA LEU A 9 33.04 34.63 2.68
C LEU A 9 34.11 33.52 2.66
N TYR A 10 34.99 33.46 3.66
CA TYR A 10 36.01 32.41 3.80
C TYR A 10 35.41 31.02 4.06
N GLN A 11 34.44 30.92 4.99
CA GLN A 11 33.67 29.70 5.24
C GLN A 11 32.93 29.23 3.98
N ASN A 12 32.32 30.15 3.22
CA ASN A 12 31.58 29.81 2.01
C ASN A 12 32.45 29.39 0.83
N LYS A 13 33.74 29.77 0.79
CA LYS A 13 34.61 29.50 -0.38
C LYS A 13 35.55 28.30 -0.18
N LEU A 14 36.03 28.06 1.05
CA LEU A 14 36.92 26.94 1.35
C LEU A 14 36.22 25.74 1.98
N LEU A 15 35.34 25.93 2.97
CA LEU A 15 34.73 24.81 3.70
C LEU A 15 33.53 24.18 2.97
N LYS A 16 32.71 24.97 2.30
CA LYS A 16 31.56 24.47 1.53
C LYS A 16 31.86 23.36 0.51
N PRO A 17 32.92 23.44 -0.32
CA PRO A 17 33.21 22.35 -1.25
C PRO A 17 33.57 21.04 -0.53
N TYR A 18 34.34 21.08 0.56
CA TYR A 18 34.64 19.88 1.37
C TYR A 18 33.41 19.33 2.09
N VAL A 19 32.55 20.20 2.64
CA VAL A 19 31.26 19.79 3.24
C VAL A 19 30.38 19.10 2.20
N ARG A 20 30.31 19.62 0.97
CA ARG A 20 29.51 19.01 -0.11
C ARG A 20 30.08 17.65 -0.54
N ILE A 21 31.41 17.51 -0.62
CA ILE A 21 32.06 16.22 -0.91
C ILE A 21 31.76 15.21 0.20
N LEU A 22 31.90 15.62 1.47
CA LEU A 22 31.61 14.77 2.62
C LEU A 22 30.14 14.30 2.63
N LEU A 23 29.19 15.22 2.45
CA LEU A 23 27.77 14.89 2.40
C LEU A 23 27.46 13.97 1.20
N GLY A 24 28.09 14.19 0.04
CA GLY A 24 27.93 13.32 -1.12
C GLY A 24 28.48 11.90 -0.89
N LEU A 25 29.60 11.76 -0.19
CA LEU A 25 30.16 10.44 0.18
C LEU A 25 29.26 9.71 1.18
N ILE A 26 28.75 10.40 2.19
CA ILE A 26 27.77 9.86 3.13
C ILE A 26 26.47 9.45 2.41
N GLU A 27 26.01 10.25 1.45
CA GLU A 27 24.82 9.92 0.66
C GLU A 27 25.05 8.65 -0.20
N ALA A 28 26.24 8.49 -0.79
CA ALA A 28 26.60 7.25 -1.49
C ALA A 28 26.64 6.03 -0.55
N LEU A 29 27.20 6.19 0.66
CA LEU A 29 27.23 5.13 1.68
C LEU A 29 25.82 4.77 2.15
N THR A 30 24.93 5.75 2.35
CA THR A 30 23.55 5.48 2.76
C THR A 30 22.76 4.78 1.66
N TYR A 31 23.02 5.07 0.38
CA TYR A 31 22.43 4.32 -0.72
C TYR A 31 22.85 2.84 -0.71
N LEU A 32 24.15 2.57 -0.54
CA LEU A 32 24.66 1.20 -0.44
C LEU A 32 24.10 0.48 0.81
N ALA A 33 24.02 1.17 1.94
CA ALA A 33 23.42 0.66 3.17
C ALA A 33 21.93 0.34 2.98
N SER A 34 21.20 1.21 2.26
CA SER A 34 19.78 1.04 1.96
C SER A 34 19.54 -0.21 1.10
N LEU A 35 20.36 -0.41 0.07
CA LEU A 35 20.29 -1.59 -0.79
C LEU A 35 20.64 -2.87 0.01
N SER A 36 21.71 -2.81 0.79
CA SER A 36 22.16 -3.95 1.61
C SER A 36 21.11 -4.35 2.66
N LEU A 37 20.41 -3.37 3.25
CA LEU A 37 19.31 -3.64 4.17
C LEU A 37 18.18 -4.42 3.48
N ILE A 38 17.74 -3.96 2.31
CA ILE A 38 16.65 -4.61 1.57
C ILE A 38 17.04 -6.04 1.20
N VAL A 39 18.25 -6.24 0.68
CA VAL A 39 18.77 -7.59 0.36
C VAL A 39 18.86 -8.44 1.63
N GLY A 40 19.34 -7.90 2.74
CA GLY A 40 19.40 -8.58 4.03
C GLY A 40 18.04 -9.04 4.53
N VAL A 41 17.01 -8.17 4.44
CA VAL A 41 15.63 -8.51 4.84
C VAL A 41 15.05 -9.60 3.94
N VAL A 42 15.27 -9.51 2.63
CA VAL A 42 14.85 -10.54 1.67
C VAL A 42 15.56 -11.86 1.96
N TYR A 43 16.85 -11.84 2.29
CA TYR A 43 17.60 -13.03 2.66
C TYR A 43 17.05 -13.66 3.95
N GLU A 44 16.81 -12.83 4.96
CA GLU A 44 16.30 -13.26 6.26
C GLU A 44 14.94 -13.94 6.20
N HIS A 45 14.03 -13.41 5.38
CA HIS A 45 12.67 -13.92 5.27
C HIS A 45 12.52 -14.94 4.14
N GLY A 46 13.43 -14.95 3.17
CA GLY A 46 13.39 -15.82 1.99
C GLY A 46 14.05 -17.17 2.17
N PHE A 47 15.10 -17.26 3.01
CA PHE A 47 15.91 -18.47 3.16
C PHE A 47 15.90 -19.01 4.59
N PRO A 48 16.01 -20.34 4.78
CA PRO A 48 16.32 -20.90 6.09
C PRO A 48 17.76 -20.51 6.46
N LEU A 49 17.93 -19.88 7.63
CA LEU A 49 19.22 -19.35 8.08
C LEU A 49 19.83 -20.17 9.21
N SER A 50 21.15 -20.29 9.19
CA SER A 50 21.97 -20.76 10.31
C SER A 50 22.16 -19.68 11.38
N ILE A 51 22.63 -20.08 12.56
CA ILE A 51 22.85 -19.18 13.71
C ILE A 51 23.88 -18.08 13.36
N ASP A 52 24.94 -18.43 12.64
CA ASP A 52 26.00 -17.49 12.23
C ASP A 52 25.48 -16.47 11.21
N GLU A 53 24.63 -16.90 10.27
CA GLU A 53 24.01 -16.00 9.28
C GLU A 53 23.05 -15.00 9.95
N VAL A 54 22.31 -15.43 10.97
CA VAL A 54 21.45 -14.53 11.75
C VAL A 54 22.31 -13.49 12.49
N ALA A 55 23.44 -13.88 13.06
CA ALA A 55 24.36 -12.95 13.74
C ALA A 55 24.97 -11.93 12.75
N ASN A 56 25.35 -12.38 11.56
CA ASN A 56 25.86 -11.51 10.49
C ASN A 56 24.79 -10.51 10.03
N LEU A 57 23.54 -10.94 9.86
CA LEU A 57 22.42 -10.05 9.52
C LEU A 57 22.14 -9.01 10.61
N GLN A 58 22.19 -9.39 11.88
CA GLN A 58 22.06 -8.43 12.97
C GLN A 58 23.17 -7.38 12.95
N THR A 59 24.39 -7.79 12.64
CA THR A 59 25.54 -6.89 12.49
C THR A 59 25.34 -5.94 11.30
N LEU A 60 24.84 -6.45 10.17
CA LEU A 60 24.47 -5.64 9.02
C LEU A 60 23.42 -4.58 9.39
N TYR A 61 22.33 -4.97 10.06
CA TYR A 61 21.26 -4.04 10.44
C TYR A 61 21.74 -2.96 11.39
N LYS A 62 22.57 -3.31 12.38
CA LYS A 62 23.22 -2.33 13.28
C LYS A 62 24.13 -1.37 12.50
N THR A 63 24.88 -1.88 11.53
CA THR A 63 25.77 -1.05 10.68
C THR A 63 24.96 -0.06 9.84
N VAL A 64 23.88 -0.53 9.20
CA VAL A 64 22.97 0.33 8.42
C VAL A 64 22.36 1.40 9.31
N TRP A 65 21.90 1.03 10.51
CA TRP A 65 21.34 1.96 11.49
C TRP A 65 22.32 3.09 11.87
N ILE A 66 23.58 2.74 12.15
CA ILE A 66 24.63 3.73 12.45
C ILE A 66 24.86 4.67 11.25
N ILE A 67 24.91 4.13 10.03
CA ILE A 67 25.10 4.94 8.81
C ILE A 67 23.96 5.96 8.66
N PHE A 68 22.71 5.55 8.85
CA PHE A 68 21.56 6.46 8.80
C PHE A 68 21.60 7.53 9.89
N LEU A 69 21.99 7.18 11.12
CA LEU A 69 22.15 8.15 12.20
C LEU A 69 23.22 9.20 11.88
N ILE A 70 24.36 8.76 11.36
CA ILE A 70 25.45 9.66 10.94
C ILE A 70 24.97 10.58 9.81
N ASP A 71 24.31 10.03 8.80
CA ASP A 71 23.80 10.79 7.66
C ASP A 71 22.83 11.90 8.07
N VAL A 72 21.80 11.54 8.84
CA VAL A 72 20.79 12.49 9.32
C VAL A 72 21.46 13.56 10.20
N THR A 73 22.37 13.17 11.07
CA THR A 73 23.08 14.09 11.97
C THR A 73 23.95 15.09 11.19
N LEU A 74 24.70 14.62 10.19
CA LEU A 74 25.56 15.47 9.37
C LEU A 74 24.74 16.43 8.50
N HIS A 75 23.64 15.98 7.90
CA HIS A 75 22.75 16.83 7.11
C HIS A 75 22.07 17.91 7.96
N ILE A 76 21.64 17.58 9.18
CA ILE A 76 21.05 18.57 10.11
C ILE A 76 22.11 19.56 10.61
N SER A 77 23.32 19.08 10.94
CA SER A 77 24.39 19.91 11.52
C SER A 77 25.06 20.84 10.50
N LEU A 78 25.44 20.30 9.33
CA LEU A 78 26.25 21.02 8.34
C LEU A 78 25.41 21.82 7.34
N GLU A 79 24.17 21.39 7.06
CA GLU A 79 23.30 22.03 6.06
C GLU A 79 21.91 22.44 6.61
N TYR A 80 21.78 22.72 7.92
CA TYR A 80 20.50 23.05 8.57
C TYR A 80 19.54 23.93 7.77
N ARG A 81 20.04 25.01 7.14
CA ARG A 81 19.22 25.99 6.40
C ARG A 81 18.68 25.42 5.07
N ASN A 82 19.44 24.58 4.38
CA ASN A 82 19.00 23.85 3.20
C ASN A 82 18.09 22.67 3.60
N THR A 83 18.51 21.90 4.61
CA THR A 83 17.77 20.77 5.18
C THR A 83 16.37 21.19 5.62
N LYS A 84 16.22 22.31 6.34
CA LYS A 84 14.91 22.84 6.74
C LYS A 84 14.01 23.24 5.56
N LYS A 85 14.58 23.66 4.43
CA LYS A 85 13.84 24.03 3.22
C LYS A 85 13.44 22.81 2.38
N GLN A 86 14.23 21.75 2.44
CA GLN A 86 14.07 20.54 1.61
C GLN A 86 13.35 19.40 2.32
N TYR A 87 13.49 19.27 3.65
CA TYR A 87 12.81 18.24 4.44
C TYR A 87 11.31 18.52 4.47
N ARG A 88 10.53 17.62 3.87
CA ARG A 88 9.08 17.55 4.09
C ARG A 88 8.81 17.16 5.55
N ARG A 89 7.61 17.47 6.05
CA ARG A 89 7.19 17.10 7.42
C ARG A 89 7.47 15.63 7.76
N LEU A 90 7.25 14.73 6.80
CA LEU A 90 7.50 13.30 6.95
C LEU A 90 8.98 12.98 7.22
N ALA A 91 9.93 13.65 6.56
CA ALA A 91 11.36 13.44 6.79
C ALA A 91 11.77 13.85 8.21
N TRP A 92 11.22 14.96 8.72
CA TRP A 92 11.43 15.37 10.12
C TRP A 92 10.87 14.36 11.12
N ILE A 93 9.67 13.82 10.86
CA ILE A 93 9.07 12.78 11.71
C ILE A 93 9.97 11.54 11.72
N LEU A 94 10.41 11.06 10.56
CA LEU A 94 11.27 9.89 10.45
C LEU A 94 12.64 10.10 11.11
N SER A 95 13.23 11.29 10.97
CA SER A 95 14.47 11.63 11.70
C SER A 95 14.25 11.63 13.21
N GLY A 96 13.12 12.17 13.69
CA GLY A 96 12.76 12.13 15.10
C GLY A 96 12.61 10.69 15.62
N LEU A 97 11.87 9.85 14.88
CA LEU A 97 11.75 8.41 15.18
C LEU A 97 13.12 7.72 15.17
N LEU A 98 13.99 8.05 14.23
CA LEU A 98 15.35 7.50 14.19
C LEU A 98 16.14 7.89 15.44
N TYR A 99 16.05 9.13 15.93
CA TYR A 99 16.72 9.48 17.18
C TYR A 99 16.10 8.80 18.42
N LEU A 100 14.80 8.47 18.41
CA LEU A 100 14.19 7.72 19.51
C LEU A 100 14.80 6.32 19.68
N THR A 101 15.36 5.73 18.61
CA THR A 101 16.11 4.45 18.69
C THR A 101 17.37 4.53 19.55
N LEU A 102 17.89 5.73 19.85
CA LEU A 102 19.02 5.90 20.77
C LEU A 102 18.61 5.80 22.24
N VAL A 103 17.33 5.95 22.57
CA VAL A 103 16.86 5.91 23.96
C VAL A 103 17.25 4.59 24.65
N PRO A 104 16.99 3.40 24.05
CA PRO A 104 17.43 2.14 24.66
C PRO A 104 18.95 1.90 24.69
N VAL A 105 19.72 2.67 23.91
CA VAL A 105 21.19 2.59 23.88
C VAL A 105 21.80 3.46 24.98
N ILE A 106 21.19 4.61 25.26
CA ILE A 106 21.66 5.57 26.27
C ILE A 106 21.14 5.20 27.66
N PHE A 107 19.87 4.78 27.75
CA PHE A 107 19.21 4.45 29.01
C PHE A 107 19.09 2.94 29.17
N HIS A 108 19.54 2.44 30.32
CA HIS A 108 19.42 1.04 30.70
C HIS A 108 17.95 0.64 30.84
N ARG A 109 17.67 -0.65 30.70
CA ARG A 109 16.32 -1.20 30.84
C ARG A 109 15.75 -0.83 32.22
N PRO A 110 14.53 -0.25 32.31
CA PRO A 110 13.89 0.06 33.58
C PRO A 110 13.64 -1.22 34.40
N GLU A 111 13.85 -1.17 35.71
CA GLU A 111 13.60 -2.30 36.62
C GLU A 111 12.13 -2.40 37.07
N GLU A 112 11.40 -1.29 37.09
CA GLU A 112 9.98 -1.25 37.46
C GLU A 112 9.06 -1.56 36.28
N GLU A 113 8.10 -2.47 36.49
CA GLU A 113 7.03 -2.75 35.53
C GLU A 113 6.07 -1.55 35.45
N GLY A 114 6.05 -0.89 34.29
CA GLY A 114 5.19 0.26 34.04
C GLY A 114 5.21 0.70 32.58
N ALA A 115 4.52 1.79 32.27
CA ALA A 115 4.43 2.32 30.90
C ALA A 115 5.81 2.64 30.27
N ILE A 116 6.80 2.99 31.10
CA ILE A 116 8.16 3.30 30.66
C ILE A 116 8.87 2.05 30.13
N LEU A 117 8.68 0.90 30.78
CA LEU A 117 9.24 -0.39 30.32
C LEU A 117 8.67 -0.77 28.96
N HIS A 118 7.36 -0.66 28.76
CA HIS A 118 6.73 -0.96 27.46
C HIS A 118 7.22 -0.04 26.33
N ILE A 119 7.42 1.25 26.61
CA ILE A 119 7.98 2.18 25.63
C ILE A 119 9.44 1.81 25.32
N TRP A 120 10.23 1.47 26.33
CA TRP A 120 11.62 1.03 26.14
C TRP A 120 11.68 -0.25 25.29
N GLU A 121 10.85 -1.25 25.60
CA GLU A 121 10.77 -2.51 24.85
C GLU A 121 10.30 -2.30 23.40
N PHE A 122 9.34 -1.40 23.18
CA PHE A 122 8.90 -1.02 21.85
C PHE A 122 10.04 -0.37 21.05
N LEU A 123 10.72 0.62 21.64
CA LEU A 123 11.83 1.33 21.00
C LEU A 123 13.03 0.41 20.77
N HIS A 124 13.29 -0.54 21.67
CA HIS A 124 14.35 -1.54 21.53
C HIS A 124 13.98 -2.66 20.55
N GLY A 125 12.69 -2.83 20.27
CA GLY A 125 12.16 -3.91 19.45
C GLY A 125 12.77 -3.96 18.05
N LYS A 126 13.13 -5.17 17.61
CA LYS A 126 13.64 -5.43 16.26
C LYS A 126 12.66 -4.96 15.17
N PHE A 127 11.37 -5.17 15.40
CA PHE A 127 10.32 -4.78 14.46
C PHE A 127 10.30 -3.27 14.21
N TYR A 128 10.37 -2.47 15.28
CA TYR A 128 10.40 -0.99 15.18
C TYR A 128 11.62 -0.51 14.37
N HIS A 129 12.81 -1.02 14.71
CA HIS A 129 14.05 -0.67 14.00
C HIS A 129 14.00 -1.06 12.53
N LEU A 130 13.62 -2.30 12.23
CA LEU A 130 13.62 -2.84 10.87
C LEU A 130 12.60 -2.13 10.00
N LEU A 131 11.38 -1.90 10.50
CA LEU A 131 10.35 -1.13 9.80
C LEU A 131 10.81 0.29 9.50
N LEU A 132 11.39 0.99 10.49
CA LEU A 132 11.86 2.36 10.32
C LEU A 132 13.00 2.45 9.30
N LEU A 133 13.98 1.55 9.38
CA LEU A 133 15.11 1.50 8.46
C LEU A 133 14.67 1.13 7.04
N LEU A 134 13.68 0.24 6.87
CA LEU A 134 13.10 -0.07 5.57
C LEU A 134 12.41 1.15 4.96
N VAL A 135 11.61 1.88 5.74
CA VAL A 135 10.95 3.11 5.26
C VAL A 135 11.98 4.17 4.86
N LEU A 136 13.02 4.38 5.68
CA LEU A 136 14.12 5.30 5.36
C LEU A 136 14.87 4.86 4.10
N SER A 137 15.21 3.57 3.98
CA SER A 137 15.91 2.99 2.84
C SER A 137 15.10 3.12 1.55
N PHE A 138 13.80 2.83 1.61
CA PHE A 138 12.89 2.96 0.49
C PHE A 138 12.80 4.42 0.01
N LEU A 139 12.62 5.37 0.93
CA LEU A 139 12.56 6.79 0.59
C LEU A 139 13.89 7.29 0.02
N ASN A 140 15.02 6.83 0.58
CA ASN A 140 16.33 7.19 0.07
C ASN A 140 16.48 6.70 -1.38
N LEU A 141 16.32 5.39 -1.62
CA LEU A 141 16.41 4.79 -2.95
C LEU A 141 15.42 5.40 -3.94
N SER A 142 14.18 5.68 -3.52
CA SER A 142 13.19 6.35 -4.36
C SER A 142 13.67 7.75 -4.79
N ASN A 143 14.22 8.54 -3.87
CA ASN A 143 14.81 9.84 -4.21
C ASN A 143 16.01 9.71 -5.16
N GLY A 144 16.86 8.70 -4.94
CA GLY A 144 17.99 8.39 -5.84
C GLY A 144 17.52 8.04 -7.25
N LEU A 145 16.53 7.17 -7.38
CA LEU A 145 15.91 6.81 -8.66
C LEU A 145 15.31 8.02 -9.38
N VAL A 146 14.59 8.89 -8.65
CA VAL A 146 14.03 10.13 -9.22
C VAL A 146 15.12 11.09 -9.71
N ARG A 147 16.27 11.14 -9.03
CA ARG A 147 17.43 11.93 -9.49
C ARG A 147 18.06 11.35 -10.76
N LEU A 148 18.16 10.03 -10.84
CA LEU A 148 18.73 9.32 -12.00
C LEU A 148 17.82 9.38 -13.24
N LEU A 149 16.50 9.23 -13.05
CA LEU A 149 15.52 9.18 -14.14
C LEU A 149 15.37 10.52 -14.90
N GLY A 150 15.86 11.64 -14.37
CA GLY A 150 15.87 12.93 -15.07
C GLY A 150 14.46 13.49 -15.34
N ARG A 151 14.35 14.80 -15.59
CA ARG A 151 13.05 15.48 -15.80
C ARG A 151 12.42 15.28 -17.19
N ARG A 152 12.98 14.39 -18.04
CA ARG A 152 12.60 14.28 -19.46
C ARG A 152 12.11 12.88 -19.89
N THR A 153 11.89 11.96 -18.96
CA THR A 153 11.34 10.64 -19.29
C THR A 153 9.84 10.71 -19.53
N ASN A 154 9.36 10.00 -20.57
CA ASN A 154 7.93 9.89 -20.89
C ASN A 154 7.18 9.23 -19.71
N PRO A 155 6.15 9.87 -19.12
CA PRO A 155 5.40 9.32 -17.99
C PRO A 155 4.83 7.92 -18.23
N SER A 156 4.39 7.61 -19.46
CA SER A 156 3.90 6.29 -19.82
C SER A 156 5.00 5.22 -19.78
N LEU A 157 6.22 5.58 -20.19
CA LEU A 157 7.37 4.69 -20.10
C LEU A 157 7.78 4.45 -18.64
N ILE A 158 7.73 5.49 -17.80
CA ILE A 158 8.01 5.35 -16.35
C ILE A 158 7.03 4.36 -15.73
N LEU A 159 5.73 4.48 -16.04
CA LEU A 159 4.71 3.57 -15.56
C LEU A 159 4.95 2.14 -16.04
N ALA A 160 5.16 1.94 -17.35
CA ALA A 160 5.42 0.61 -17.92
C ALA A 160 6.67 -0.06 -17.32
N VAL A 161 7.78 0.68 -17.19
CA VAL A 161 9.02 0.19 -16.59
C VAL A 161 8.84 -0.10 -15.10
N SER A 162 8.05 0.72 -14.38
CA SER A 162 7.79 0.48 -12.96
C SER A 162 6.98 -0.81 -12.73
N PHE A 163 5.95 -1.06 -13.53
CA PHE A 163 5.18 -2.30 -13.48
C PHE A 163 6.06 -3.51 -13.82
N MET A 164 6.85 -3.43 -14.88
CA MET A 164 7.79 -4.49 -15.26
C MET A 164 8.77 -4.79 -14.12
N ALA A 165 9.35 -3.77 -13.50
CA ALA A 165 10.27 -3.94 -12.37
C ALA A 165 9.59 -4.62 -11.16
N ILE A 166 8.38 -4.19 -10.81
CA ILE A 166 7.61 -4.80 -9.71
C ILE A 166 7.28 -6.27 -10.00
N ILE A 167 6.90 -6.60 -11.24
CA ILE A 167 6.64 -7.98 -11.68
C ILE A 167 7.90 -8.84 -11.54
N LEU A 168 9.05 -8.37 -12.03
CA LEU A 168 10.31 -9.11 -11.95
C LEU A 168 10.78 -9.29 -10.50
N ILE A 169 10.66 -8.26 -9.67
CA ILE A 169 10.96 -8.35 -8.23
C ILE A 169 10.00 -9.34 -7.57
N GLY A 170 8.70 -9.26 -7.84
CA GLY A 170 7.69 -10.18 -7.33
C GLY A 170 7.97 -11.64 -7.72
N ALA A 171 8.32 -11.89 -8.98
CA ALA A 171 8.69 -13.21 -9.45
C ALA A 171 9.93 -13.75 -8.72
N GLY A 172 10.94 -12.90 -8.50
CA GLY A 172 12.12 -13.26 -7.71
C GLY A 172 11.78 -13.58 -6.25
N LEU A 173 10.90 -12.79 -5.63
CA LEU A 173 10.45 -13.02 -4.24
C LEU A 173 9.65 -14.32 -4.12
N LEU A 174 8.75 -14.62 -5.07
CA LEU A 174 7.96 -15.85 -5.06
C LEU A 174 8.80 -17.12 -5.28
N MET A 175 9.96 -17.01 -5.94
CA MET A 175 10.89 -18.13 -6.11
C MET A 175 11.71 -18.45 -4.84
N LEU A 176 11.61 -17.63 -3.79
CA LEU A 176 12.36 -17.87 -2.56
C LEU A 176 11.91 -19.19 -1.88
N PRO A 177 12.83 -19.97 -1.29
CA PRO A 177 12.50 -21.25 -0.67
C PRO A 177 11.43 -21.17 0.41
N ARG A 178 11.38 -20.08 1.19
CA ARG A 178 10.35 -19.89 2.22
C ARG A 178 8.99 -19.47 1.66
N CYS A 179 8.89 -19.03 0.41
CA CYS A 179 7.63 -18.61 -0.20
C CYS A 179 6.85 -19.77 -0.83
N THR A 180 7.49 -20.92 -1.05
CA THR A 180 6.88 -22.08 -1.72
C THR A 180 7.08 -23.35 -0.92
N VAL A 181 6.16 -24.30 -1.04
CA VAL A 181 6.24 -25.58 -0.32
C VAL A 181 7.25 -26.53 -0.98
N ASN A 182 7.17 -26.65 -2.32
CA ASN A 182 7.99 -27.58 -3.12
C ASN A 182 8.85 -26.87 -4.18
N GLY A 183 9.03 -25.56 -4.08
CA GLY A 183 9.59 -24.74 -5.15
C GLY A 183 8.56 -24.40 -6.24
N ILE A 184 8.93 -23.47 -7.13
CA ILE A 184 8.13 -23.06 -8.29
C ILE A 184 9.04 -22.80 -9.49
N THR A 185 8.56 -23.08 -10.70
CA THR A 185 9.33 -22.77 -11.91
C THR A 185 9.42 -21.25 -12.13
N TRP A 186 10.47 -20.80 -12.83
CA TRP A 186 10.62 -19.39 -13.17
C TRP A 186 9.43 -18.85 -13.98
N VAL A 187 8.91 -19.65 -14.92
CA VAL A 187 7.78 -19.26 -15.76
C VAL A 187 6.50 -19.12 -14.94
N ASP A 188 6.21 -20.09 -14.06
CA ASP A 188 5.01 -20.05 -13.23
C ASP A 188 5.07 -18.91 -12.21
N SER A 189 6.26 -18.64 -11.66
CA SER A 189 6.48 -17.51 -10.76
C SER A 189 6.27 -16.17 -11.47
N LEU A 190 6.86 -16.02 -12.67
CA LEU A 190 6.69 -14.81 -13.48
C LEU A 190 5.23 -14.59 -13.88
N PHE A 191 4.52 -15.65 -14.27
CA PHE A 191 3.11 -15.59 -14.60
C PHE A 191 2.27 -15.18 -13.38
N THR A 192 2.50 -15.83 -12.23
CA THR A 192 1.78 -15.55 -10.99
C THR A 192 2.01 -14.11 -10.54
N ALA A 193 3.26 -13.63 -10.56
CA ALA A 193 3.59 -12.25 -10.21
C ALA A 193 2.95 -11.25 -11.19
N THR A 194 2.97 -11.54 -12.50
CA THR A 194 2.30 -10.72 -13.52
C THR A 194 0.81 -10.63 -13.27
N SER A 195 0.17 -11.77 -13.02
CA SER A 195 -1.27 -11.86 -12.75
C SER A 195 -1.66 -11.13 -11.46
N ALA A 196 -0.83 -11.20 -10.41
CA ALA A 196 -1.06 -10.47 -9.16
C ALA A 196 -0.95 -8.96 -9.35
N VAL A 197 0.12 -8.48 -10.01
CA VAL A 197 0.35 -7.04 -10.25
C VAL A 197 -0.64 -6.45 -11.25
N CYS A 198 -1.01 -7.21 -12.28
CA CYS A 198 -2.04 -6.81 -13.25
C CYS A 198 -3.45 -7.12 -12.77
N VAL A 199 -3.60 -7.72 -11.58
CA VAL A 199 -4.88 -7.92 -10.90
C VAL A 199 -5.84 -8.74 -11.78
N THR A 200 -5.34 -9.82 -12.37
CA THR A 200 -6.03 -10.64 -13.39
C THR A 200 -6.63 -11.93 -12.83
N GLY A 201 -5.99 -12.55 -11.83
CA GLY A 201 -6.52 -13.73 -11.13
C GLY A 201 -6.29 -15.07 -11.80
N LEU A 202 -5.52 -15.10 -12.89
CA LEU A 202 -5.11 -16.33 -13.55
C LEU A 202 -3.81 -16.86 -12.92
N VAL A 203 -3.77 -18.15 -12.59
CA VAL A 203 -2.58 -18.77 -11.99
C VAL A 203 -2.37 -20.14 -12.64
N PRO A 204 -1.13 -20.48 -13.07
CA PRO A 204 -0.84 -21.78 -13.69
C PRO A 204 -0.73 -22.92 -12.66
N VAL A 205 -0.69 -22.57 -11.37
CA VAL A 205 -0.54 -23.48 -10.23
C VAL A 205 -1.63 -23.22 -9.20
N ASP A 206 -1.96 -24.21 -8.37
CA ASP A 206 -2.88 -24.02 -7.26
C ASP A 206 -2.21 -23.18 -6.16
N VAL A 207 -2.74 -21.99 -5.92
CA VAL A 207 -2.21 -21.02 -4.95
C VAL A 207 -2.20 -21.59 -3.53
N SER A 208 -3.24 -22.36 -3.17
CA SER A 208 -3.46 -22.87 -1.82
C SER A 208 -2.43 -23.92 -1.41
N THR A 209 -1.93 -24.71 -2.38
CA THR A 209 -0.98 -25.79 -2.11
C THR A 209 0.46 -25.42 -2.45
N THR A 210 0.68 -24.46 -3.33
CA THR A 210 2.03 -24.11 -3.83
C THR A 210 2.73 -23.11 -2.92
N PHE A 211 2.02 -22.09 -2.45
CA PHE A 211 2.60 -21.00 -1.69
C PHE A 211 2.42 -21.20 -0.19
N THR A 212 3.47 -20.88 0.56
CA THR A 212 3.39 -20.79 2.02
C THR A 212 2.71 -19.49 2.45
N THR A 213 2.47 -19.30 3.75
CA THR A 213 2.00 -18.02 4.30
C THR A 213 2.88 -16.84 3.85
N SER A 214 4.20 -17.01 3.80
CA SER A 214 5.11 -15.96 3.30
C SER A 214 4.90 -15.67 1.81
N GLY A 215 4.66 -16.70 0.99
CA GLY A 215 4.31 -16.51 -0.42
C GLY A 215 2.98 -15.79 -0.62
N LEU A 216 1.95 -16.13 0.18
CA LEU A 216 0.65 -15.46 0.15
C LEU A 216 0.77 -13.97 0.55
N VAL A 217 1.65 -13.64 1.51
CA VAL A 217 1.98 -12.25 1.87
C VAL A 217 2.66 -11.52 0.71
N VAL A 218 3.53 -12.18 -0.07
CA VAL A 218 4.10 -11.56 -1.28
C VAL A 218 3.00 -11.31 -2.31
N ILE A 219 2.12 -12.30 -2.57
CA ILE A 219 1.03 -12.17 -3.54
C ILE A 219 0.08 -11.02 -3.17
N ILE A 220 -0.36 -10.93 -1.91
CA ILE A 220 -1.28 -9.87 -1.48
C ILE A 220 -0.64 -8.47 -1.57
N LEU A 221 0.67 -8.35 -1.32
CA LEU A 221 1.40 -7.09 -1.51
C LEU A 221 1.50 -6.71 -2.99
N LEU A 222 1.75 -7.68 -3.88
CA LEU A 222 1.75 -7.45 -5.33
C LEU A 222 0.37 -7.01 -5.83
N ILE A 223 -0.70 -7.66 -5.32
CA ILE A 223 -2.08 -7.27 -5.59
C ILE A 223 -2.35 -5.83 -5.14
N GLN A 224 -1.95 -5.46 -3.92
CA GLN A 224 -2.17 -4.10 -3.40
C GLN A 224 -1.47 -3.06 -4.26
N ILE A 225 -0.20 -3.30 -4.61
CA ILE A 225 0.60 -2.37 -5.43
C ILE A 225 -0.03 -2.25 -6.82
N GLY A 226 -0.42 -3.38 -7.42
CA GLY A 226 -1.12 -3.44 -8.70
C GLY A 226 -2.45 -2.69 -8.70
N GLY A 227 -3.30 -2.98 -7.72
CA GLY A 227 -4.62 -2.38 -7.53
C GLY A 227 -4.56 -0.85 -7.41
N LEU A 228 -3.62 -0.32 -6.61
CA LEU A 228 -3.39 1.12 -6.52
C LEU A 228 -2.95 1.72 -7.87
N GLY A 229 -2.12 1.00 -8.61
CA GLY A 229 -1.69 1.39 -9.95
C GLY A 229 -2.85 1.44 -10.95
N VAL A 230 -3.70 0.40 -10.99
CA VAL A 230 -4.90 0.34 -11.84
C VAL A 230 -5.90 1.43 -11.47
N MET A 231 -6.13 1.70 -10.18
CA MET A 231 -7.02 2.79 -9.74
C MET A 231 -6.48 4.17 -10.15
N THR A 232 -5.16 4.35 -10.09
CA THR A 232 -4.50 5.58 -10.54
C THR A 232 -4.61 5.76 -12.05
N LEU A 233 -4.39 4.68 -12.82
CA LEU A 233 -4.55 4.67 -14.28
C LEU A 233 -5.99 4.90 -14.71
N THR A 234 -6.96 4.25 -14.05
CA THR A 234 -8.39 4.42 -14.31
C THR A 234 -8.82 5.86 -14.07
N SER A 235 -8.31 6.47 -13.00
CA SER A 235 -8.49 7.91 -12.76
C SER A 235 -7.90 8.74 -13.90
N PHE A 236 -6.72 8.37 -14.41
CA PHE A 236 -6.11 9.02 -15.57
C PHE A 236 -6.92 8.89 -16.87
N PHE A 237 -7.43 7.70 -17.19
CA PHE A 237 -8.28 7.47 -18.35
C PHE A 237 -9.63 8.17 -18.24
N ALA A 238 -10.28 8.12 -17.07
CA ALA A 238 -11.51 8.86 -16.81
C ALA A 238 -11.31 10.37 -17.08
N MET A 239 -10.14 10.92 -16.74
CA MET A 239 -9.77 12.30 -17.03
C MET A 239 -9.62 12.59 -18.54
N PHE A 240 -9.16 11.64 -19.36
CA PHE A 240 -9.02 11.84 -20.80
C PHE A 240 -10.39 11.95 -21.51
N PHE A 241 -11.38 11.18 -21.04
CA PHE A 241 -12.75 11.24 -21.54
C PHE A 241 -13.60 12.37 -20.90
N MET A 242 -13.08 13.08 -19.89
CA MET A 242 -13.74 14.21 -19.19
C MET A 242 -13.79 15.52 -20.01
N GLY A 243 -13.74 15.46 -21.34
CA GLY A 243 -13.79 16.62 -22.24
C GLY A 243 -14.78 17.71 -21.79
N ASN A 244 -14.38 18.98 -21.96
CA ASN A 244 -15.18 20.20 -21.73
C ASN A 244 -16.07 20.27 -20.46
N THR A 245 -15.62 19.77 -19.31
CA THR A 245 -16.32 20.04 -18.03
C THR A 245 -15.57 21.05 -17.16
N SER A 246 -16.34 22.01 -16.60
CA SER A 246 -16.05 22.99 -15.53
C SER A 246 -14.58 23.28 -15.17
N ILE A 247 -14.21 24.58 -15.10
CA ILE A 247 -12.91 25.08 -14.61
C ILE A 247 -12.47 24.40 -13.31
N TYR A 248 -13.41 24.03 -12.42
CA TYR A 248 -13.09 23.30 -11.19
C TYR A 248 -12.55 21.89 -11.46
N ASN A 249 -13.16 21.13 -12.37
CA ASN A 249 -12.67 19.81 -12.76
C ASN A 249 -11.32 19.95 -13.48
N GLN A 250 -11.17 20.96 -14.34
CA GLN A 250 -9.88 21.26 -14.97
C GLN A 250 -8.81 21.70 -13.96
N LEU A 251 -9.16 22.38 -12.87
CA LEU A 251 -8.24 22.78 -11.80
C LEU A 251 -7.85 21.60 -10.91
N VAL A 252 -8.77 20.71 -10.55
CA VAL A 252 -8.45 19.45 -9.85
C VAL A 252 -7.56 18.57 -10.73
N VAL A 253 -7.90 18.47 -12.02
CA VAL A 253 -7.07 17.79 -13.04
C VAL A 253 -5.71 18.46 -13.18
N ARG A 254 -5.64 19.80 -13.20
CA ARG A 254 -4.38 20.54 -13.23
C ARG A 254 -3.60 20.40 -11.93
N ASP A 255 -4.21 20.27 -10.77
CA ASP A 255 -3.46 20.09 -9.51
C ASP A 255 -2.96 18.63 -9.33
N MET A 256 -3.62 17.69 -10.00
CA MET A 256 -3.18 16.29 -10.11
C MET A 256 -2.16 16.08 -11.24
N VAL A 257 -2.27 16.79 -12.38
CA VAL A 257 -1.48 16.59 -13.61
C VAL A 257 -0.43 17.69 -13.85
N SER A 258 -0.62 18.91 -13.34
CA SER A 258 0.40 19.96 -13.45
C SER A 258 1.60 19.63 -12.58
N SER A 259 2.72 19.59 -13.27
CA SER A 259 4.05 19.15 -12.88
C SER A 259 4.73 20.03 -11.82
N ASN A 260 4.00 20.60 -10.87
CA ASN A 260 4.56 21.49 -9.86
C ASN A 260 4.43 21.04 -8.40
N SER A 261 4.07 19.79 -8.13
CA SER A 261 4.66 19.12 -6.96
C SER A 261 4.56 17.60 -7.04
N LEU A 262 5.70 16.90 -6.94
CA LEU A 262 5.76 15.51 -6.47
C LEU A 262 5.13 15.34 -5.06
N GLY A 263 4.58 16.40 -4.47
CA GLY A 263 3.96 16.44 -3.15
C GLY A 263 2.46 16.21 -3.20
N SER A 264 1.77 16.80 -4.17
CA SER A 264 0.33 16.58 -4.39
C SER A 264 0.06 15.14 -4.83
N LEU A 265 0.86 14.60 -5.75
CA LEU A 265 0.75 13.20 -6.20
C LEU A 265 0.90 12.19 -5.05
N LEU A 266 1.91 12.37 -4.20
CA LEU A 266 2.15 11.50 -3.05
C LEU A 266 1.01 11.62 -2.03
N SER A 267 0.50 12.83 -1.79
CA SER A 267 -0.65 13.05 -0.91
C SER A 267 -1.91 12.36 -1.42
N THR A 268 -2.17 12.40 -2.73
CA THR A 268 -3.30 11.69 -3.33
C THR A 268 -3.14 10.17 -3.23
N LEU A 269 -1.95 9.64 -3.51
CA LEU A 269 -1.67 8.21 -3.37
C LEU A 269 -1.84 7.72 -1.93
N LEU A 270 -1.34 8.45 -0.94
CA LEU A 270 -1.54 8.11 0.47
C LEU A 270 -3.01 8.21 0.89
N TYR A 271 -3.77 9.15 0.31
CA TYR A 271 -5.21 9.25 0.57
C TYR A 271 -5.99 8.08 -0.04
N ILE A 272 -5.62 7.66 -1.26
CA ILE A 272 -6.16 6.45 -1.89
C ILE A 272 -5.84 5.24 -1.01
N LEU A 273 -4.56 5.00 -0.71
CA LEU A 273 -4.12 3.87 0.13
C LEU A 273 -4.81 3.84 1.49
N GLY A 274 -4.88 4.98 2.20
CA GLY A 274 -5.57 5.04 3.48
C GLY A 274 -7.06 4.70 3.37
N PHE A 275 -7.70 5.11 2.27
CA PHE A 275 -9.10 4.81 2.01
C PHE A 275 -9.32 3.34 1.61
N THR A 276 -8.43 2.76 0.78
CA THR A 276 -8.49 1.34 0.40
C THR A 276 -8.36 0.46 1.65
N LEU A 277 -7.36 0.71 2.49
CA LEU A 277 -7.12 -0.05 3.71
C LEU A 277 -8.30 -0.01 4.69
N VAL A 278 -9.06 1.10 4.73
CA VAL A 278 -10.27 1.17 5.56
C VAL A 278 -11.38 0.28 5.01
N ILE A 279 -11.63 0.31 3.70
CA ILE A 279 -12.65 -0.55 3.08
C ILE A 279 -12.25 -2.02 3.18
N GLU A 280 -10.99 -2.33 2.89
CA GLU A 280 -10.42 -3.67 3.02
C GLU A 280 -10.47 -4.16 4.47
N GLY A 281 -10.23 -3.29 5.46
CA GLY A 281 -10.37 -3.62 6.87
C GLY A 281 -11.82 -3.93 7.28
N ILE A 282 -12.79 -3.15 6.80
CA ILE A 282 -14.22 -3.42 7.03
C ILE A 282 -14.62 -4.73 6.35
N GLY A 283 -14.18 -4.93 5.11
CA GLY A 283 -14.39 -6.16 4.35
C GLY A 283 -13.81 -7.39 5.04
N MET A 284 -12.59 -7.29 5.57
CA MET A 284 -11.92 -8.34 6.33
C MET A 284 -12.75 -8.74 7.55
N VAL A 285 -13.19 -7.77 8.35
CA VAL A 285 -14.02 -8.04 9.54
C VAL A 285 -15.35 -8.70 9.15
N SER A 286 -15.99 -8.23 8.08
CA SER A 286 -17.24 -8.81 7.58
C SER A 286 -17.06 -10.24 7.06
N ILE A 287 -15.98 -10.51 6.32
CA ILE A 287 -15.63 -11.86 5.86
C ILE A 287 -15.34 -12.77 7.06
N TRP A 288 -14.55 -12.30 8.03
CA TRP A 288 -14.19 -13.07 9.22
C TRP A 288 -15.44 -13.51 10.01
N PHE A 289 -16.41 -12.60 10.23
CA PHE A 289 -17.69 -12.96 10.86
C PHE A 289 -18.46 -14.03 10.08
N SER A 290 -18.30 -14.10 8.75
CA SER A 290 -18.96 -15.12 7.92
C SER A 290 -18.37 -16.51 8.06
N ILE A 291 -17.08 -16.61 8.37
CA ILE A 291 -16.32 -17.87 8.34
C ILE A 291 -15.85 -18.34 9.71
N HIS A 292 -15.95 -17.50 10.74
CA HIS A 292 -15.46 -17.80 12.06
C HIS A 292 -16.06 -19.09 12.64
N GLY A 293 -15.22 -20.07 12.96
CA GLY A 293 -15.60 -21.35 13.54
C GLY A 293 -16.26 -22.34 12.56
N THR A 294 -16.28 -22.04 11.26
CA THR A 294 -16.98 -22.87 10.25
C THR A 294 -16.02 -23.71 9.39
N LEU A 295 -14.83 -23.18 9.09
CA LEU A 295 -13.88 -23.78 8.15
C LEU A 295 -12.80 -24.65 8.82
N GLY A 296 -12.88 -24.87 10.13
CA GLY A 296 -11.91 -25.68 10.88
C GLY A 296 -10.49 -25.09 10.94
N MET A 297 -10.32 -23.81 10.59
CA MET A 297 -9.04 -23.11 10.62
C MET A 297 -8.72 -22.59 12.03
N THR A 298 -7.44 -22.35 12.31
CA THR A 298 -7.02 -21.60 13.51
C THR A 298 -7.44 -20.13 13.37
N LEU A 299 -7.58 -19.41 14.49
CA LEU A 299 -7.93 -17.98 14.48
C LEU A 299 -6.99 -17.16 13.58
N GLU A 300 -5.69 -17.46 13.61
CA GLU A 300 -4.69 -16.82 12.75
C GLU A 300 -4.94 -17.12 11.26
N GLY A 301 -5.30 -18.37 10.94
CA GLY A 301 -5.66 -18.78 9.58
C GLY A 301 -6.94 -18.10 9.07
N GLU A 302 -7.96 -17.96 9.92
CA GLU A 302 -9.20 -17.27 9.58
C GLU A 302 -8.98 -15.77 9.31
N LEU A 303 -8.17 -15.10 10.15
CA LEU A 303 -7.82 -13.69 9.95
C LEU A 303 -6.99 -13.50 8.68
N GLY A 304 -6.03 -14.41 8.41
CA GLY A 304 -5.25 -14.42 7.18
C GLY A 304 -6.12 -14.61 5.94
N PHE A 305 -7.06 -15.57 5.99
CA PHE A 305 -8.05 -15.80 4.92
C PHE A 305 -8.89 -14.56 4.67
N ALA A 306 -9.43 -13.94 5.73
CA ALA A 306 -10.30 -12.80 5.61
C ALA A 306 -9.56 -11.57 5.05
N ALA A 307 -8.32 -11.33 5.49
CA ALA A 307 -7.49 -10.25 4.97
C ALA A 307 -7.17 -10.46 3.49
N PHE A 308 -6.77 -11.69 3.12
CA PHE A 308 -6.44 -12.06 1.74
C PHE A 308 -7.62 -11.86 0.80
N HIS A 309 -8.78 -12.41 1.12
CA HIS A 309 -9.95 -12.31 0.26
C HIS A 309 -10.53 -10.89 0.24
N SER A 310 -10.41 -10.12 1.32
CA SER A 310 -10.85 -8.72 1.32
C SER A 310 -10.02 -7.86 0.37
N ILE A 311 -8.69 -7.96 0.45
CA ILE A 311 -7.77 -7.22 -0.43
C ILE A 311 -7.90 -7.70 -1.88
N SER A 312 -7.93 -9.01 -2.10
CA SER A 312 -8.12 -9.61 -3.43
C SER A 312 -9.44 -9.15 -4.06
N ALA A 313 -10.54 -9.16 -3.30
CA ALA A 313 -11.84 -8.72 -3.78
C ALA A 313 -11.88 -7.22 -4.08
N PHE A 314 -11.42 -6.37 -3.16
CA PHE A 314 -11.44 -4.91 -3.35
C PHE A 314 -10.50 -4.45 -4.49
N CYS A 315 -9.37 -5.12 -4.66
CA CYS A 315 -8.51 -4.85 -5.80
C CYS A 315 -9.07 -5.43 -7.11
N ASN A 316 -10.04 -6.36 -7.07
CA ASN A 316 -10.53 -7.16 -8.21
C ASN A 316 -9.52 -8.19 -8.73
N ALA A 317 -8.66 -8.71 -7.86
CA ALA A 317 -7.54 -9.56 -8.24
C ALA A 317 -7.94 -10.99 -8.60
N GLY A 318 -9.04 -11.52 -8.07
CA GLY A 318 -9.52 -12.87 -8.38
C GLY A 318 -8.69 -14.01 -7.77
N PHE A 319 -7.67 -13.72 -6.96
CA PHE A 319 -6.91 -14.73 -6.22
C PHE A 319 -7.69 -15.22 -4.99
N SER A 320 -7.53 -16.50 -4.65
CA SER A 320 -8.08 -17.11 -3.45
C SER A 320 -7.06 -18.05 -2.82
N THR A 321 -7.16 -18.21 -1.50
CA THR A 321 -6.36 -19.19 -0.75
C THR A 321 -7.01 -20.58 -0.69
N LEU A 322 -8.17 -20.77 -1.34
CA LEU A 322 -8.82 -22.07 -1.47
C LEU A 322 -8.50 -22.70 -2.83
N SER A 323 -8.35 -24.03 -2.83
CA SER A 323 -8.30 -24.80 -4.07
C SER A 323 -9.63 -24.68 -4.81
N GLY A 324 -9.58 -24.47 -6.13
CA GLY A 324 -10.79 -24.19 -6.92
C GLY A 324 -11.42 -22.81 -6.66
N ASN A 325 -10.70 -21.90 -6.00
CA ASN A 325 -11.15 -20.53 -5.70
C ASN A 325 -12.42 -20.51 -4.80
N LEU A 326 -13.21 -19.44 -4.82
CA LEU A 326 -14.47 -19.36 -4.08
C LEU A 326 -15.58 -20.29 -4.62
N GLY A 327 -15.30 -21.08 -5.67
CA GLY A 327 -16.11 -22.23 -6.08
C GLY A 327 -15.82 -23.50 -5.27
N ASN A 328 -15.04 -23.41 -4.19
CA ASN A 328 -14.75 -24.54 -3.32
C ASN A 328 -16.01 -24.97 -2.53
N PRO A 329 -16.36 -26.27 -2.47
CA PRO A 329 -17.52 -26.76 -1.73
C PRO A 329 -17.58 -26.32 -0.25
N MET A 330 -16.43 -26.04 0.37
CA MET A 330 -16.35 -25.54 1.76
C MET A 330 -17.06 -24.20 1.96
N VAL A 331 -17.12 -23.35 0.93
CA VAL A 331 -17.73 -22.00 1.02
C VAL A 331 -18.98 -21.85 0.18
N MET A 332 -19.30 -22.80 -0.70
CA MET A 332 -20.46 -22.68 -1.60
C MET A 332 -21.82 -22.75 -0.90
N THR A 333 -21.90 -23.41 0.26
CA THR A 333 -23.16 -23.58 1.01
C THR A 333 -23.08 -22.88 2.36
N ASN A 334 -24.17 -22.22 2.79
CA ASN A 334 -24.28 -21.53 4.09
C ASN A 334 -23.34 -20.31 4.30
N HIS A 335 -22.65 -19.84 3.26
CA HIS A 335 -21.77 -18.66 3.35
C HIS A 335 -22.21 -17.51 2.43
N ASN A 336 -23.52 -17.30 2.25
CA ASN A 336 -24.04 -16.26 1.33
C ASN A 336 -23.55 -14.86 1.74
N TRP A 337 -23.33 -14.63 3.04
CA TRP A 337 -22.74 -13.40 3.56
C TRP A 337 -21.30 -13.14 3.06
N LEU A 338 -20.49 -14.18 2.87
CA LEU A 338 -19.16 -14.10 2.26
C LEU A 338 -19.27 -13.57 0.82
N PHE A 339 -20.13 -14.18 0.01
CA PHE A 339 -20.33 -13.79 -1.39
C PHE A 339 -20.90 -12.38 -1.54
N ILE A 340 -21.82 -11.97 -0.68
CA ILE A 340 -22.34 -10.59 -0.64
C ILE A 340 -21.20 -9.61 -0.32
N THR A 341 -20.39 -9.92 0.69
CA THR A 341 -19.27 -9.05 1.10
C THR A 341 -18.24 -8.93 -0.03
N VAL A 342 -17.82 -10.05 -0.61
CA VAL A 342 -16.86 -10.09 -1.73
C VAL A 342 -17.41 -9.33 -2.93
N SER A 343 -18.70 -9.50 -3.28
CA SER A 343 -19.35 -8.79 -4.38
C SER A 343 -19.36 -7.27 -4.15
N LEU A 344 -19.69 -6.83 -2.93
CA LEU A 344 -19.66 -5.40 -2.58
C LEU A 344 -18.24 -4.82 -2.65
N LEU A 345 -17.23 -5.57 -2.18
CA LEU A 345 -15.84 -5.14 -2.29
C LEU A 345 -15.40 -4.99 -3.74
N ILE A 346 -15.74 -5.95 -4.60
CA ILE A 346 -15.45 -5.89 -6.04
C ILE A 346 -16.11 -4.67 -6.69
N ILE A 347 -17.39 -4.43 -6.37
CA ILE A 347 -18.15 -3.28 -6.86
C ILE A 347 -17.49 -1.98 -6.41
N PHE A 348 -17.18 -1.84 -5.12
CA PHE A 348 -16.54 -0.63 -4.59
C PHE A 348 -15.16 -0.41 -5.20
N GLY A 349 -14.36 -1.47 -5.36
CA GLY A 349 -13.06 -1.42 -6.02
C GLY A 349 -13.15 -0.98 -7.49
N GLY A 350 -14.12 -1.54 -8.22
CA GLY A 350 -14.29 -1.32 -9.66
C GLY A 350 -14.88 0.04 -10.05
N ILE A 351 -15.71 0.65 -9.22
CA ILE A 351 -16.33 1.96 -9.53
C ILE A 351 -15.29 3.10 -9.56
N GLY A 352 -14.13 2.91 -8.93
CA GLY A 352 -13.00 3.82 -9.02
C GLY A 352 -13.01 4.95 -7.97
N PHE A 353 -11.80 5.37 -7.60
CA PHE A 353 -11.55 6.25 -6.46
C PHE A 353 -12.29 7.60 -6.47
N PRO A 354 -12.35 8.37 -7.59
CA PRO A 354 -13.02 9.67 -7.60
C PRO A 354 -14.51 9.59 -7.22
N ILE A 355 -15.15 8.47 -7.55
CA ILE A 355 -16.56 8.24 -7.25
C ILE A 355 -16.74 7.88 -5.78
N LEU A 356 -15.86 7.03 -5.22
CA LEU A 356 -15.90 6.69 -3.80
C LEU A 356 -15.70 7.92 -2.90
N VAL A 357 -14.81 8.85 -3.29
CA VAL A 357 -14.61 10.10 -2.55
C VAL A 357 -15.87 10.98 -2.62
N ASN A 358 -16.47 11.12 -3.80
CA ASN A 358 -17.73 11.86 -3.95
C ASN A 358 -18.85 11.22 -3.11
N PHE A 359 -18.93 9.88 -3.09
CA PHE A 359 -19.89 9.14 -2.28
C PHE A 359 -19.66 9.34 -0.77
N LYS A 360 -18.40 9.31 -0.31
CA LYS A 360 -18.05 9.64 1.08
C LYS A 360 -18.54 11.04 1.46
N ASP A 361 -18.32 12.05 0.62
CA ASP A 361 -18.75 13.42 0.91
C ASP A 361 -20.28 13.52 0.98
N ILE A 362 -20.99 12.79 0.11
CA ILE A 362 -22.45 12.66 0.14
C ILE A 362 -22.91 11.97 1.43
N VAL A 363 -22.32 10.82 1.79
CA VAL A 363 -22.67 10.05 2.98
C VAL A 363 -22.41 10.87 4.24
N LEU A 364 -21.26 11.53 4.34
CA LEU A 364 -20.94 12.41 5.46
C LEU A 364 -21.86 13.63 5.55
N TYR A 365 -22.29 14.19 4.41
CA TYR A 365 -23.29 15.25 4.39
C TYR A 365 -24.63 14.76 4.96
N HIS A 366 -25.10 13.59 4.52
CA HIS A 366 -26.35 12.99 5.00
C HIS A 366 -26.27 12.59 6.47
N LEU A 367 -25.15 11.98 6.90
CA LEU A 367 -24.90 11.65 8.30
C LEU A 367 -24.88 12.89 9.19
N ARG A 368 -24.17 13.95 8.81
CA ARG A 368 -24.15 15.21 9.57
C ARG A 368 -25.54 15.85 9.62
N ARG A 369 -26.29 15.81 8.52
CA ARG A 369 -27.67 16.29 8.46
C ARG A 369 -28.60 15.48 9.37
N PHE A 370 -28.47 14.15 9.35
CA PHE A 370 -29.22 13.24 10.21
C PHE A 370 -28.87 13.45 11.69
N TRP A 371 -27.58 13.54 12.03
CA TRP A 371 -27.12 13.86 13.39
C TRP A 371 -27.59 15.23 13.87
N LYS A 372 -27.58 16.23 13.00
CA LYS A 372 -28.11 17.57 13.31
C LYS A 372 -29.62 17.55 13.50
N LEU A 373 -30.35 16.77 12.69
CA LEU A 373 -31.79 16.57 12.83
C LEU A 373 -32.14 15.85 14.14
N ILE A 374 -31.39 14.81 14.52
CA ILE A 374 -31.53 14.13 15.81
C ILE A 374 -31.24 15.08 16.97
N ARG A 375 -30.14 15.85 16.89
CA ARG A 375 -29.67 16.70 18.00
C ARG A 375 -30.48 17.99 18.17
N THR A 376 -30.95 18.59 17.08
CA THR A 376 -31.57 19.93 17.11
C THR A 376 -33.06 19.93 16.75
N ARG A 377 -33.63 18.79 16.30
CA ARG A 377 -35.04 18.63 15.85
C ARG A 377 -35.53 19.69 14.83
N LYS A 378 -34.62 20.45 14.22
CA LYS A 378 -34.95 21.46 13.20
C LYS A 378 -34.61 20.91 11.82
N LEU A 379 -35.59 20.99 10.92
CA LEU A 379 -35.43 20.58 9.53
C LEU A 379 -34.68 21.70 8.77
N ASP A 380 -33.42 21.46 8.41
CA ASP A 380 -32.69 22.36 7.52
C ASP A 380 -33.34 22.33 6.12
N ARG A 381 -33.94 23.47 5.72
CA ARG A 381 -34.58 23.74 4.42
C ARG A 381 -33.63 24.36 3.38
N HIS A 382 -32.32 24.12 3.47
CA HIS A 382 -31.38 24.65 2.46
C HIS A 382 -31.27 23.76 1.22
N LYS A 383 -31.23 24.45 0.06
CA LYS A 383 -31.25 23.92 -1.30
C LYS A 383 -30.25 22.77 -1.49
N MET A 384 -30.71 21.70 -2.14
CA MET A 384 -29.90 20.61 -2.66
C MET A 384 -28.75 21.19 -3.49
N GLN A 385 -27.53 21.16 -2.97
CA GLN A 385 -26.35 21.36 -3.81
C GLN A 385 -26.25 20.13 -4.72
N HIS A 386 -26.00 20.34 -6.02
CA HIS A 386 -25.92 19.26 -7.01
C HIS A 386 -24.65 18.44 -6.76
N LEU A 387 -24.70 17.55 -5.76
CA LEU A 387 -23.55 16.80 -5.23
C LEU A 387 -23.05 15.72 -6.19
N TYR A 388 -23.93 15.22 -7.07
CA TYR A 388 -23.59 14.22 -8.06
C TYR A 388 -22.91 14.87 -9.26
N ASN A 389 -21.64 14.54 -9.45
CA ASN A 389 -20.97 14.77 -10.73
C ASN A 389 -21.62 13.89 -11.80
N LEU A 390 -21.73 14.39 -13.04
CA LEU A 390 -22.35 13.64 -14.14
C LEU A 390 -21.67 12.30 -14.38
N ASN A 391 -20.33 12.25 -14.25
CA ASN A 391 -19.56 11.01 -14.34
C ASN A 391 -19.99 9.99 -13.28
N THR A 392 -20.06 10.40 -12.01
CA THR A 392 -20.56 9.56 -10.91
C THR A 392 -21.95 9.01 -11.19
N LYS A 393 -22.86 9.85 -11.70
CA LYS A 393 -24.21 9.41 -12.03
C LYS A 393 -24.22 8.37 -13.15
N ILE A 394 -23.45 8.60 -14.22
CA ILE A 394 -23.37 7.68 -15.36
C ILE A 394 -22.80 6.34 -14.91
N VAL A 395 -21.66 6.33 -14.22
CA VAL A 395 -21.01 5.10 -13.77
C VAL A 395 -21.92 4.31 -12.84
N LEU A 396 -22.54 4.94 -11.83
CA LEU A 396 -23.43 4.23 -10.91
C LEU A 396 -24.65 3.62 -11.61
N ILE A 397 -25.28 4.35 -12.53
CA ILE A 397 -26.44 3.84 -13.30
C ILE A 397 -25.99 2.68 -14.19
N MET A 398 -24.91 2.84 -14.95
CA MET A 398 -24.44 1.78 -15.85
C MET A 398 -23.98 0.54 -15.10
N THR A 399 -23.23 0.68 -14.00
CA THR A 399 -22.84 -0.44 -13.14
C THR A 399 -24.07 -1.17 -12.58
N PHE A 400 -25.07 -0.43 -12.08
CA PHE A 400 -26.30 -1.04 -11.57
C PHE A 400 -27.06 -1.81 -12.66
N LEU A 401 -27.24 -1.21 -13.84
CA LEU A 401 -27.92 -1.85 -14.97
C LEU A 401 -27.18 -3.11 -15.45
N LEU A 402 -25.86 -3.03 -15.63
CA LEU A 402 -25.05 -4.17 -16.10
C LEU A 402 -25.06 -5.32 -15.09
N LEU A 403 -24.96 -5.02 -13.79
CA LEU A 403 -25.05 -6.04 -12.75
C LEU A 403 -26.43 -6.70 -12.72
N LEU A 404 -27.50 -5.90 -12.72
CA LEU A 404 -28.87 -6.43 -12.71
C LEU A 404 -29.14 -7.32 -13.93
N ILE A 405 -28.82 -6.83 -15.13
CA ILE A 405 -29.03 -7.58 -16.37
C ILE A 405 -28.16 -8.85 -16.39
N GLY A 406 -26.89 -8.75 -15.99
CA GLY A 406 -25.98 -9.89 -15.92
C GLY A 406 -26.44 -10.97 -14.95
N THR A 407 -26.83 -10.57 -13.73
CA THR A 407 -27.37 -11.49 -12.71
C THR A 407 -28.64 -12.18 -13.20
N LEU A 408 -29.58 -11.44 -13.80
CA LEU A 408 -30.82 -12.02 -14.33
C LEU A 408 -30.56 -12.97 -15.51
N ALA A 409 -29.60 -12.64 -16.38
CA ALA A 409 -29.23 -13.51 -17.49
C ALA A 409 -28.60 -14.82 -16.99
N ILE A 410 -27.63 -14.76 -16.07
CA ILE A 410 -27.02 -15.96 -15.47
C ILE A 410 -28.08 -16.78 -14.74
N ALA A 411 -28.93 -16.15 -13.93
CA ALA A 411 -30.02 -16.84 -13.25
C ALA A 411 -30.96 -17.53 -14.24
N ALA A 412 -31.34 -16.89 -15.35
CA ALA A 412 -32.23 -17.49 -16.35
C ALA A 412 -31.62 -18.69 -17.07
N PHE A 413 -30.32 -18.66 -17.40
CA PHE A 413 -29.66 -19.74 -18.13
C PHE A 413 -29.22 -20.89 -17.21
N GLU A 414 -28.70 -20.60 -16.02
CA GLU A 414 -28.04 -21.60 -15.15
C GLU A 414 -28.93 -22.11 -14.02
N TRP A 415 -30.18 -21.63 -13.87
CA TRP A 415 -31.08 -22.02 -12.75
C TRP A 415 -31.22 -23.53 -12.56
N ASN A 416 -31.35 -24.24 -13.68
CA ASN A 416 -31.50 -25.70 -13.75
C ASN A 416 -30.23 -26.40 -14.27
N GLY A 417 -29.16 -25.65 -14.52
CA GLY A 417 -27.86 -26.14 -14.97
C GLY A 417 -26.89 -26.16 -13.79
N SER A 418 -25.93 -25.22 -13.77
CA SER A 418 -24.90 -25.14 -12.74
C SER A 418 -25.45 -24.95 -11.32
N PHE A 419 -26.65 -24.39 -11.17
CA PHE A 419 -27.32 -24.21 -9.87
C PHE A 419 -28.33 -25.32 -9.53
N ALA A 420 -28.36 -26.42 -10.30
CA ALA A 420 -29.25 -27.54 -10.01
C ALA A 420 -28.94 -28.15 -8.63
N GLY A 421 -29.98 -28.41 -7.84
CA GLY A 421 -29.85 -29.02 -6.51
C GLY A 421 -29.51 -28.05 -5.36
N MET A 422 -29.20 -26.77 -5.65
CA MET A 422 -28.97 -25.77 -4.61
C MET A 422 -30.29 -25.21 -4.04
N PRO A 423 -30.36 -24.90 -2.73
CA PRO A 423 -31.46 -24.14 -2.14
C PRO A 423 -31.66 -22.79 -2.85
N VAL A 424 -32.90 -22.32 -2.97
CA VAL A 424 -33.20 -21.04 -3.64
C VAL A 424 -32.40 -19.87 -3.06
N ALA A 425 -32.15 -19.88 -1.75
CA ALA A 425 -31.36 -18.84 -1.08
C ALA A 425 -29.88 -18.84 -1.48
N ASP A 426 -29.32 -19.98 -1.88
CA ASP A 426 -27.91 -20.12 -2.30
C ASP A 426 -27.74 -19.86 -3.80
N LYS A 427 -28.85 -19.83 -4.56
CA LYS A 427 -28.85 -19.46 -5.99
C LYS A 427 -28.76 -17.95 -6.23
N TRP A 428 -29.06 -17.14 -5.21
CA TRP A 428 -29.05 -15.68 -5.24
C TRP A 428 -27.88 -15.14 -4.42
#